data_AF-L8J6Y9-F1
#
_entry.id   AF-L8J6Y9-F1
#
_cell.length_a   1.000
_cell.length_b   1.000
_cell.length_c   1.000
_cell.angle_alpha   90.00
_cell.angle_beta   90.00
_cell.angle_gamma   90.00
#
_symmetry.space_group_name_H-M   'P 1'
#
loop_
_entity.id
_entity.type
_entity.pdbx_description
1 polymer ?
#
loop_
_entity_poly.entity_id
_entity_poly.type
_entity_poly.pdbx_seq_one_letter_code
_entity_poly.pdbx_strand_id
1 'polypeptide(L)' 'MVDIAFDDALFSRYGVTIPVLSIQHSDSSISELGWPFDAAELEAWLNSNGIN' A
#
# COMPACT_ATOMS: atom_id res chain seq x y z
N MET A 1 0.63 -4.93 10.19
CA MET A 1 -0.59 -5.28 9.43
C MET A 1 -1.77 -4.55 10.06
N VAL A 2 -2.62 -3.91 9.26
CA VAL A 2 -3.80 -3.16 9.73
C VAL A 2 -5.04 -3.90 9.23
N ASP A 3 -5.99 -4.16 10.13
CA ASP A 3 -7.30 -4.68 9.76
C ASP A 3 -8.26 -3.49 9.52
N ILE A 4 -8.80 -3.40 8.32
CA ILE A 4 -9.64 -2.28 7.89
C ILE A 4 -11.13 -2.56 8.08
N ALA A 5 -11.53 -3.79 8.48
CA ALA A 5 -12.94 -4.19 8.55
C ALA A 5 -13.74 -3.45 9.63
N PHE A 6 -13.07 -2.77 10.57
CA PHE A 6 -13.68 -2.03 11.67
C PHE A 6 -13.57 -0.50 11.52
N ASP A 7 -12.96 -0.01 10.45
CA ASP A 7 -12.81 1.42 10.16
C ASP A 7 -13.51 1.75 8.84
N ASP A 8 -14.68 2.38 8.95
CA ASP A 8 -15.53 2.72 7.80
C ASP A 8 -14.81 3.59 6.75
N ALA A 9 -13.85 4.43 7.16
CA ALA A 9 -13.10 5.29 6.24
C ALA A 9 -12.06 4.47 5.45
N LEU A 10 -11.37 3.55 6.10
CA LEU A 10 -10.43 2.62 5.46
C LEU A 10 -11.16 1.59 4.60
N PHE A 11 -12.29 1.06 5.08
CA PHE A 11 -13.13 0.13 4.33
C PHE A 11 -13.70 0.79 3.06
N SER A 12 -14.18 2.04 3.16
CA SER A 12 -14.67 2.78 1.98
C SER A 12 -13.57 3.06 0.96
N ARG A 13 -12.32 3.29 1.41
CA ARG A 13 -11.19 3.63 0.53
C ARG A 13 -10.51 2.41 -0.09
N TYR A 14 -10.42 1.29 0.64
CA TYR A 14 -9.64 0.13 0.23
C TYR A 14 -10.44 -1.18 0.09
N GLY A 15 -11.73 -1.21 0.42
CA GLY A 15 -12.54 -2.43 0.52
C GLY A 15 -12.68 -3.28 -0.76
N VAL A 16 -12.20 -2.81 -1.90
CA VAL A 16 -12.24 -3.53 -3.20
C VAL A 16 -10.85 -4.00 -3.66
N THR A 17 -9.78 -3.37 -3.19
CA THR A 17 -8.39 -3.53 -3.67
C THR A 17 -7.45 -4.11 -2.62
N ILE A 18 -7.99 -4.73 -1.55
CA ILE A 18 -7.16 -5.41 -0.55
C ILE A 18 -6.53 -6.70 -1.11
N PRO A 19 -5.23 -6.96 -0.83
CA PRO A 19 -4.34 -6.20 0.06
C PRO A 19 -3.72 -4.95 -0.59
N VAL A 20 -3.50 -3.89 0.20
CA VAL A 20 -2.79 -2.66 -0.22
C VAL A 20 -1.52 -2.49 0.63
N LEU A 21 -0.39 -2.19 -0.01
CA LEU A 21 0.85 -1.80 0.66
C LEU A 21 0.94 -0.28 0.73
N SER A 22 1.37 0.25 1.87
CA SER A 22 1.55 1.69 2.07
C SER A 22 2.85 1.95 2.83
N ILE A 23 3.64 2.90 2.33
CA ILE A 23 4.86 3.40 2.98
C ILE A 23 4.68 4.88 3.24
N GLN A 24 4.90 5.28 4.49
CA GLN A 24 5.02 6.67 4.87
C GLN A 24 6.50 7.06 4.92
N HIS A 25 6.86 8.04 4.11
CA HIS A 25 8.22 8.58 4.03
C HIS A 25 8.45 9.67 5.09
N SER A 26 9.73 9.92 5.37
CA SER A 26 10.17 10.94 6.33
C SER A 26 9.73 12.37 5.96
N ASP A 27 9.49 12.63 4.67
CA ASP A 27 8.97 13.90 4.14
C ASP A 27 7.44 14.00 4.23
N SER A 28 6.80 13.09 4.97
CA SER A 28 5.34 12.96 5.10
C SER A 28 4.61 12.56 3.81
N SER A 29 5.31 12.22 2.73
CA SER A 29 4.68 11.62 1.55
C SER A 29 4.26 10.18 1.83
N ILE A 30 3.18 9.75 1.17
CA ILE A 30 2.65 8.38 1.28
C ILE A 30 2.69 7.76 -0.11
N SER A 31 3.30 6.58 -0.20
CA SER A 31 3.34 5.78 -1.42
C SER A 31 2.50 4.53 -1.20
N GLU A 32 1.62 4.21 -2.16
CA GLU A 32 0.70 3.08 -2.06
C GLU A 32 0.88 2.16 -3.28
N LEU A 33 0.81 0.84 -3.06
CA LEU A 33 0.72 -0.18 -4.10
C LEU A 33 -0.53 -1.02 -3.84
N GLY A 34 -1.52 -0.89 -4.73
CA GLY A 34 -2.80 -1.61 -4.64
C GLY A 34 -2.79 -2.91 -5.43
N TRP A 35 -3.54 -3.90 -4.96
CA TRP A 35 -3.75 -5.15 -5.69
C TRP A 35 -4.62 -4.92 -6.95
N PRO A 36 -4.42 -5.69 -8.04
CA PRO A 36 -3.39 -6.71 -8.23
C PRO A 36 -2.05 -6.12 -8.65
N PHE A 37 -0.97 -6.76 -8.19
CA PHE A 37 0.39 -6.52 -8.69
C PHE A 37 1.15 -7.83 -8.79
N ASP A 38 2.15 -7.88 -9.67
CA ASP A 38 3.07 -9.00 -9.79
C ASP A 38 4.39 -8.77 -9.01
N ALA A 39 5.29 -9.76 -9.06
CA ALA A 39 6.57 -9.67 -8.35
C ALA A 39 7.48 -8.56 -8.89
N ALA A 40 7.45 -8.29 -10.20
CA ALA A 40 8.28 -7.26 -10.81
C ALA A 40 7.78 -5.86 -10.45
N GLU A 41 6.46 -5.67 -10.41
CA GLU A 41 5.81 -4.44 -9.93
C GLU A 41 6.11 -4.20 -8.45
N LEU A 42 6.07 -5.25 -7.63
CA LEU A 42 6.44 -5.17 -6.22
C LEU A 42 7.92 -4.78 -6.04
N GLU A 43 8.85 -5.46 -6.74
CA GLU A 43 10.28 -5.15 -6.67
C GLU A 43 10.57 -3.72 -7.14
N ALA A 44 9.97 -3.28 -8.25
CA ALA A 44 10.13 -1.92 -8.74
C ALA A 44 9.61 -0.88 -7.73
N TRP A 45 8.46 -1.16 -7.12
CA TRP A 45 7.89 -0.28 -6.09
C TRP A 45 8.76 -0.23 -4.83
N LEU A 46 9.24 -1.37 -4.33
CA LEU A 46 10.15 -1.41 -3.18
C LEU A 46 11.43 -0.60 -3.45
N ASN A 47 12.03 -0.79 -4.61
CA ASN A 47 13.21 -0.04 -5.04
C ASN A 47 12.94 1.47 -5.14
N SER A 48 11.79 1.87 -5.71
CA SER A 48 11.39 3.28 -5.79
C SER A 48 11.14 3.91 -4.42
N ASN A 49 10.82 3.11 -3.41
CA ASN A 49 10.66 3.56 -2.03
C ASN A 49 11.95 3.40 -1.19
N GLY A 50 13.08 3.03 -1.81
CA GLY A 50 14.37 2.88 -1.14
C GLY A 50 14.51 1.64 -0.27
N ILE A 51 13.67 0.62 -0.49
CA ILE A 51 13.74 -0.68 0.18
C ILE A 51 14.40 -1.67 -0.78
N ASN A 52 15.63 -2.10 -0.47
CA ASN A 52 16.42 -3.05 -1.26
C ASN A 52 16.93 -4.17 -0.34
#